data_AF-A0A2S3VU65-F1
#
_entry.id   AF-A0A2S3VU65-F1
#
_cell.length_a   1.000
_cell.length_b   1.000
_cell.length_c   1.000
_cell.angle_alpha   90.00
_cell.angle_beta   90.00
_cell.angle_gamma   90.00
#
_symmetry.space_group_name_H-M   'P 1'
#
loop_
_entity.id
_entity.type
_entity.pdbx_description
1 polymer ?
#
loop_
_entity_poly.entity_id
_entity_poly.type
_entity_poly.pdbx_seq_one_letter_code
_entity_poly.pdbx_strand_id
1 'polypeptide(L)'
;MTKNIIPRASALTSIFIKEQSKEPIALFWIMISPCAMFYFFAATRQDPNYFSSNYITASAWFYAYISSSVALFGFAFYIIGRRESGFTRSFIYSKESKLIFLLSHFIAYSLISISYCTTFYLTTKLPFGDYDLSELLNIALRFYICFIMFCAIGAVFSLLPINFQNSNTLLSIFSFCMLILGVMSASRSNPITDALNLANPLTLASRIMEQGLESNKLITTAIILLFILVLHKTFKYLRINPVWSRY
;
A
#
# COMPACT_ATOMS: atom_id res chain seq x y z
N MET A 1 -4.99 21.29 26.70
CA MET A 1 -5.85 20.13 27.03
C MET A 1 -5.54 19.00 26.05
N THR A 2 -4.70 18.03 26.44
CA THR A 2 -4.19 16.92 25.59
C THR A 2 -4.82 15.56 25.95
N LYS A 3 -5.98 15.54 26.62
CA LYS A 3 -6.35 14.37 27.41
C LYS A 3 -7.00 13.19 26.66
N ASN A 4 -7.35 13.29 25.38
CA ASN A 4 -8.14 12.23 24.71
C ASN A 4 -7.75 11.93 23.25
N ILE A 5 -6.45 11.95 22.88
CA ILE A 5 -6.03 11.68 21.49
C ILE A 5 -6.33 10.23 21.07
N ILE A 6 -5.95 9.25 21.91
CA ILE A 6 -6.11 7.82 21.62
C ILE A 6 -7.58 7.41 21.42
N PRO A 7 -8.53 7.72 22.34
CA PRO A 7 -9.93 7.31 22.15
C PRO A 7 -10.57 8.01 20.94
N ARG A 8 -10.21 9.28 20.68
CA ARG A 8 -10.68 10.00 19.49
C ARG A 8 -10.14 9.37 18.21
N ALA A 9 -8.87 8.94 18.21
CA ALA A 9 -8.27 8.28 17.07
C ALA A 9 -8.94 6.93 16.80
N SER A 10 -9.16 6.12 17.84
CA SER A 10 -9.86 4.84 17.73
C SER A 10 -11.29 5.00 17.20
N ALA A 11 -12.05 5.97 17.71
CA ALA A 11 -13.39 6.26 17.23
C ALA A 11 -13.40 6.66 15.74
N LEU A 12 -12.47 7.52 15.33
CA LEU A 12 -12.35 7.95 13.93
C LEU A 12 -11.86 6.81 13.01
N THR A 13 -10.96 5.95 13.48
CA THR A 13 -10.54 4.73 12.77
C THR A 13 -11.74 3.83 12.49
N SER A 14 -12.61 3.61 13.47
CA SER A 14 -13.84 2.81 13.28
C SER A 14 -14.77 3.45 12.23
N ILE A 15 -14.89 4.78 12.22
CA ILE A 15 -15.65 5.50 11.18
C ILE A 15 -15.05 5.25 9.80
N PHE A 16 -13.73 5.38 9.62
CA PHE A 16 -13.08 5.15 8.33
C PHE A 16 -13.22 3.71 7.83
N ILE A 17 -13.10 2.73 8.72
CA ILE A 17 -13.36 1.32 8.36
C ILE A 17 -14.81 1.15 7.92
N LYS A 18 -15.76 1.71 8.68
CA LYS A 18 -17.19 1.64 8.34
C LYS A 18 -17.50 2.32 7.00
N GLU A 19 -16.86 3.46 6.71
CA GLU A 19 -17.00 4.13 5.42
C GLU A 19 -16.51 3.23 4.28
N GLN A 20 -15.36 2.58 4.43
CA GLN A 20 -14.88 1.65 3.43
C GLN A 20 -15.83 0.45 3.23
N SER A 21 -16.40 -0.08 4.32
CA SER A 21 -17.39 -1.16 4.23
C SER A 21 -18.69 -0.76 3.50
N LYS A 22 -18.98 0.54 3.30
CA LYS A 22 -20.14 0.99 2.51
C LYS A 22 -19.91 0.91 1.00
N GLU A 23 -18.68 0.71 0.54
CA GLU A 23 -18.33 0.50 -0.86
C GLU A 23 -17.87 -0.95 -1.10
N PRO A 24 -18.74 -1.95 -0.84
CA PRO A 24 -18.33 -3.36 -0.82
C PRO A 24 -17.78 -3.83 -2.15
N ILE A 25 -18.31 -3.34 -3.27
CA ILE A 25 -17.86 -3.73 -4.61
C ILE A 25 -16.37 -3.38 -4.81
N ALA A 26 -15.96 -2.18 -4.42
CA ALA A 26 -14.57 -1.75 -4.54
C ALA A 26 -13.67 -2.60 -3.63
N LEU A 27 -14.08 -2.86 -2.39
CA LEU A 27 -13.34 -3.71 -1.46
C LEU A 27 -13.17 -5.14 -1.99
N PHE A 28 -14.27 -5.78 -2.41
CA PHE A 28 -14.24 -7.13 -2.95
C PHE A 28 -13.40 -7.20 -4.22
N TRP A 29 -13.51 -6.21 -5.10
CA TRP A 29 -12.71 -6.19 -6.33
C TRP A 29 -11.20 -6.10 -6.04
N ILE A 30 -10.80 -5.27 -5.09
CA ILE A 30 -9.38 -5.15 -4.69
C ILE A 30 -8.88 -6.44 -4.03
N MET A 31 -9.73 -7.18 -3.31
CA MET A 31 -9.37 -8.46 -2.69
C MET A 31 -9.32 -9.61 -3.69
N ILE A 32 -10.32 -9.72 -4.57
CA ILE A 32 -10.50 -10.87 -5.48
C ILE A 32 -9.56 -10.77 -6.69
N SER A 33 -9.37 -9.58 -7.26
CA SER A 33 -8.61 -9.40 -8.51
C SER A 33 -7.17 -9.95 -8.41
N PRO A 34 -6.38 -9.65 -7.37
CA PRO A 34 -5.06 -10.26 -7.20
C PRO A 34 -5.10 -11.79 -7.09
N CYS A 35 -6.10 -12.33 -6.39
CA CYS A 35 -6.28 -13.78 -6.23
C CYS A 35 -6.59 -14.45 -7.57
N ALA A 36 -7.53 -13.88 -8.34
CA ALA A 36 -7.87 -14.37 -9.67
C ALA A 36 -6.67 -14.29 -10.61
N MET A 37 -5.92 -13.19 -10.57
CA MET A 37 -4.71 -13.02 -11.38
C MET A 37 -3.62 -14.03 -11.00
N PHE A 38 -3.46 -14.34 -9.71
CA PHE A 38 -2.54 -15.38 -9.25
C PHE A 38 -2.86 -16.75 -9.85
N TYR A 39 -4.12 -17.17 -9.79
CA TYR A 39 -4.55 -18.43 -10.39
C TYR A 39 -4.46 -18.43 -11.91
N PHE A 40 -4.76 -17.30 -12.56
CA PHE A 40 -4.59 -17.16 -14.01
C PHE A 40 -3.12 -17.31 -14.43
N PHE A 41 -2.19 -16.67 -13.70
CA PHE A 41 -0.75 -16.87 -13.93
C PHE A 41 -0.33 -18.31 -13.66
N ALA A 42 -0.80 -18.93 -12.58
CA ALA A 42 -0.48 -20.33 -12.27
C ALA A 42 -0.95 -21.28 -13.37
N ALA A 43 -2.15 -21.08 -13.92
CA ALA A 43 -2.73 -21.92 -14.97
C ALA A 43 -2.07 -21.72 -16.35
N THR A 44 -1.61 -20.49 -16.65
CA THR A 44 -0.96 -20.17 -17.93
C THR A 44 0.53 -20.48 -17.93
N ARG A 45 1.15 -20.61 -16.75
CA ARG A 45 2.53 -21.01 -16.60
C ARG A 45 2.65 -22.49 -16.94
N GLN A 46 3.40 -22.81 -17.99
CA GLN A 46 3.62 -24.19 -18.47
C GLN A 46 4.57 -24.99 -17.55
N ASP A 47 4.51 -24.75 -16.24
CA ASP A 47 5.34 -25.41 -15.24
C ASP A 47 4.47 -26.34 -14.38
N PRO A 48 4.53 -27.67 -14.61
CA PRO A 48 3.72 -28.63 -13.85
C PRO A 48 4.08 -28.67 -12.36
N ASN A 49 5.25 -28.14 -11.98
CA ASN A 49 5.75 -28.10 -10.62
C ASN A 49 5.56 -26.73 -9.95
N TYR A 50 4.75 -25.83 -10.53
CA TYR A 50 4.54 -24.50 -9.96
C TYR A 50 4.07 -24.55 -8.49
N PHE A 51 3.13 -25.44 -8.18
CA PHE A 51 2.58 -25.60 -6.83
C PHE A 51 3.47 -26.39 -5.86
N SER A 52 4.54 -27.03 -6.35
CA SER A 52 5.56 -27.64 -5.48
C SER A 52 6.71 -26.67 -5.15
N SER A 53 6.70 -25.46 -5.73
CA SER A 53 7.64 -24.40 -5.41
C SER A 53 7.32 -23.69 -4.08
N ASN A 54 8.25 -22.88 -3.58
CA ASN A 54 8.03 -22.11 -2.36
C ASN A 54 6.94 -21.05 -2.56
N TYR A 55 5.87 -21.12 -1.77
CA TYR A 55 4.73 -20.19 -1.84
C TYR A 55 5.14 -18.72 -1.70
N ILE A 56 6.08 -18.40 -0.80
CA ILE A 56 6.54 -17.02 -0.56
C ILE A 56 7.17 -16.45 -1.83
N THR A 57 8.01 -17.22 -2.51
CA THR A 57 8.64 -16.82 -3.77
C THR A 57 7.60 -16.67 -4.88
N ALA A 58 6.67 -17.62 -5.00
CA ALA A 58 5.63 -17.61 -6.03
C ALA A 58 4.65 -16.42 -5.88
N SER A 59 4.37 -16.01 -4.63
CA SER A 59 3.40 -14.96 -4.29
C SER A 59 4.03 -13.57 -4.07
N ALA A 60 5.35 -13.46 -3.96
CA ALA A 60 6.05 -12.23 -3.57
C ALA A 60 5.64 -10.99 -4.37
N TRP A 61 5.51 -11.13 -5.70
CA TRP A 61 5.15 -10.02 -6.58
C TRP A 61 3.70 -9.57 -6.41
N PHE A 62 2.79 -10.50 -6.12
CA PHE A 62 1.38 -10.20 -5.83
C PHE A 62 1.24 -9.45 -4.52
N TYR A 63 1.94 -9.87 -3.46
CA TYR A 63 1.96 -9.13 -2.20
C TYR A 63 2.54 -7.72 -2.34
N ALA A 64 3.62 -7.58 -3.11
CA ALA A 64 4.18 -6.27 -3.44
C ALA A 64 3.16 -5.38 -4.14
N TYR A 65 2.45 -5.92 -5.14
CA TYR A 65 1.39 -5.20 -5.86
C TYR A 65 0.19 -4.84 -4.97
N ILE A 66 -0.29 -5.77 -4.13
CA ILE A 66 -1.40 -5.50 -3.20
C ILE A 66 -0.99 -4.37 -2.24
N SER A 67 0.22 -4.43 -1.68
CA SER A 67 0.72 -3.41 -0.76
C SER A 67 0.78 -2.02 -1.42
N SER A 68 1.20 -1.95 -2.68
CA SER A 68 1.27 -0.69 -3.43
C SER A 68 -0.11 -0.15 -3.75
N SER A 69 -1.03 -1.01 -4.19
CA SER A 69 -2.40 -0.64 -4.55
C SER A 69 -3.15 -0.05 -3.34
N VAL A 70 -3.11 -0.72 -2.19
CA VAL A 70 -3.75 -0.23 -0.96
C VAL A 70 -3.16 1.09 -0.48
N ALA A 71 -1.84 1.26 -0.57
CA ALA A 71 -1.19 2.47 -0.12
C ALA A 71 -1.42 3.68 -1.05
N LEU A 72 -1.37 3.47 -2.37
CA LEU A 72 -1.51 4.55 -3.35
C LEU A 72 -2.98 4.94 -3.55
N PHE A 73 -3.84 3.98 -3.86
CA PHE A 73 -5.25 4.24 -4.19
C PHE A 73 -6.16 4.22 -2.96
N GLY A 74 -5.78 3.50 -1.91
CA GLY A 74 -6.47 3.55 -0.63
C GLY A 74 -5.98 4.73 0.20
N PHE A 75 -4.78 4.62 0.77
CA PHE A 75 -4.28 5.56 1.77
C PHE A 75 -4.04 6.98 1.21
N ALA A 76 -3.27 7.12 0.13
CA ALA A 76 -2.87 8.44 -0.36
C ALA A 76 -4.00 9.16 -1.10
N PHE A 77 -4.68 8.46 -2.00
CA PHE A 77 -5.77 9.03 -2.77
C PHE A 77 -6.94 9.50 -1.89
N TYR A 78 -7.22 8.79 -0.79
CA TYR A 78 -8.22 9.22 0.18
C TYR A 78 -7.87 10.56 0.85
N ILE A 79 -6.61 10.78 1.24
CA ILE A 79 -6.15 12.07 1.80
C ILE A 79 -6.41 13.20 0.80
N ILE A 80 -6.11 12.96 -0.47
CA ILE A 80 -6.35 13.92 -1.55
C ILE A 80 -7.86 14.17 -1.72
N GLY A 81 -8.70 13.13 -1.73
CA GLY A 81 -10.16 13.26 -1.83
C GLY A 81 -10.78 14.06 -0.68
N ARG A 82 -10.32 13.85 0.56
CA ARG A 82 -10.78 14.63 1.73
C ARG A 82 -10.35 16.09 1.67
N ARG A 83 -9.20 16.38 1.06
CA ARG A 83 -8.79 17.76 0.77
C ARG A 83 -9.69 18.41 -0.29
N GLU A 84 -9.92 17.74 -1.42
CA GLU A 84 -10.68 18.31 -2.55
C GLU A 84 -12.17 18.51 -2.26
N SER A 85 -12.76 17.68 -1.40
CA SER A 85 -14.13 17.85 -0.89
C SER A 85 -14.27 19.01 0.12
N GLY A 86 -13.17 19.66 0.52
CA GLY A 86 -13.18 20.70 1.56
C GLY A 86 -13.31 20.16 2.99
N PHE A 87 -13.42 18.84 3.18
CA PHE A 87 -13.52 18.21 4.50
C PHE A 87 -12.32 18.58 5.39
N THR A 88 -11.12 18.55 4.83
CA THR A 88 -9.89 18.93 5.56
C THR A 88 -9.97 20.38 6.07
N ARG A 89 -10.54 21.29 5.29
CA ARG A 89 -10.75 22.70 5.68
C ARG A 89 -11.75 22.84 6.82
N SER A 90 -12.88 22.15 6.74
CA SER A 90 -13.96 22.29 7.71
C SER A 90 -13.64 21.62 9.05
N PHE A 91 -12.93 20.50 9.06
CA PHE A 91 -12.79 19.66 10.26
C PHE A 91 -11.34 19.45 10.75
N ILE A 92 -10.35 19.67 9.88
CA ILE A 92 -8.94 19.31 10.12
C ILE A 92 -8.02 20.55 10.07
N TYR A 93 -8.47 21.65 10.67
CA TYR A 93 -7.74 22.92 10.68
C TYR A 93 -6.72 23.02 11.83
N SER A 94 -6.99 22.41 12.99
CA SER A 94 -6.10 22.46 14.15
C SER A 94 -4.97 21.43 14.07
N LYS A 95 -3.84 21.70 14.73
CA LYS A 95 -2.72 20.75 14.82
C LYS A 95 -3.13 19.42 15.45
N GLU A 96 -3.99 19.46 16.47
CA GLU A 96 -4.51 18.25 17.12
C GLU A 96 -5.42 17.45 16.17
N SER A 97 -6.35 18.12 15.48
CA SER A 97 -7.24 17.46 14.51
C SER A 97 -6.45 16.83 13.36
N LYS A 98 -5.39 17.47 12.87
CA LYS A 98 -4.48 16.91 11.86
C LYS A 98 -3.79 15.63 12.34
N LEU A 99 -3.29 15.64 13.58
CA LEU A 99 -2.63 14.48 14.17
C LEU A 99 -3.61 13.32 14.32
N ILE A 100 -4.79 13.59 14.90
CA ILE A 100 -5.85 12.59 15.07
C ILE A 100 -6.26 12.02 13.71
N PHE A 101 -6.49 12.87 12.71
CA PHE A 101 -6.85 12.42 11.36
C PHE A 101 -5.80 11.49 10.76
N LEU A 102 -4.53 11.91 10.73
CA LEU A 102 -3.46 11.12 10.12
C LEU A 102 -3.22 9.80 10.87
N LEU A 103 -3.24 9.80 12.20
CA LEU A 103 -3.12 8.58 13.00
C LEU A 103 -4.30 7.63 12.74
N SER A 104 -5.52 8.15 12.79
CA SER A 104 -6.72 7.32 12.61
C SER A 104 -6.78 6.69 11.22
N HIS A 105 -6.40 7.49 10.21
CA HIS A 105 -6.34 7.08 8.81
C HIS A 105 -5.26 6.01 8.60
N PHE A 106 -4.06 6.21 9.15
CA PHE A 106 -2.99 5.24 9.06
C PHE A 106 -3.33 3.91 9.76
N ILE A 107 -3.96 3.96 10.94
CA ILE A 107 -4.40 2.74 11.65
C ILE A 107 -5.50 2.02 10.85
N ALA A 108 -6.48 2.75 10.31
CA ALA A 108 -7.55 2.17 9.50
C ALA A 108 -6.98 1.43 8.28
N TYR A 109 -6.09 2.07 7.52
CA TYR A 109 -5.48 1.45 6.35
C TYR A 109 -4.45 0.37 6.70
N SER A 110 -3.83 0.41 7.88
CA SER A 110 -3.02 -0.71 8.39
C SER A 110 -3.87 -1.96 8.64
N LEU A 111 -5.07 -1.80 9.22
CA LEU A 111 -5.99 -2.92 9.44
C LEU A 111 -6.54 -3.47 8.12
N ILE A 112 -6.89 -2.58 7.18
CA ILE A 112 -7.37 -2.97 5.84
C ILE A 112 -6.26 -3.67 5.05
N SER A 113 -5.01 -3.20 5.12
CA SER A 113 -3.91 -3.83 4.38
C SER A 113 -3.61 -5.24 4.92
N ILE A 114 -3.63 -5.44 6.23
CA ILE A 114 -3.47 -6.76 6.85
C ILE A 114 -4.64 -7.69 6.51
N SER A 115 -5.88 -7.20 6.45
CA SER A 115 -7.02 -8.03 6.04
C SER A 115 -6.89 -8.50 4.59
N TYR A 116 -6.38 -7.65 3.69
CA TYR A 116 -6.12 -8.03 2.30
C TYR A 116 -4.98 -9.05 2.18
N CYS A 117 -3.88 -8.84 2.90
CA CYS A 117 -2.76 -9.79 2.96
C CYS A 117 -3.23 -11.17 3.44
N THR A 118 -4.01 -11.20 4.53
CA THR A 118 -4.56 -12.44 5.12
C THR A 118 -5.52 -13.12 4.15
N THR A 119 -6.42 -12.37 3.51
CA THR A 119 -7.36 -12.94 2.55
C THR A 119 -6.63 -13.57 1.37
N PHE A 120 -5.64 -12.87 0.81
CA PHE A 120 -4.84 -13.41 -0.29
C PHE A 120 -4.11 -14.70 0.12
N TYR A 121 -3.56 -14.75 1.34
CA TYR A 121 -2.95 -15.98 1.87
C TYR A 121 -3.96 -17.13 1.92
N LEU A 122 -5.11 -16.89 2.56
CA LEU A 122 -6.14 -17.91 2.74
C LEU A 122 -6.67 -18.45 1.40
N THR A 123 -6.77 -17.60 0.38
CA THR A 123 -7.31 -18.00 -0.93
C THR A 123 -6.28 -18.66 -1.83
N THR A 124 -4.98 -18.38 -1.69
CA THR A 124 -3.95 -18.83 -2.65
C THR A 124 -2.98 -19.87 -2.10
N LYS A 125 -2.87 -20.05 -0.78
CA LYS A 125 -1.92 -20.99 -0.17
C LYS A 125 -2.33 -22.46 -0.36
N LEU A 126 -3.62 -22.77 -0.38
CA LEU A 126 -4.15 -24.15 -0.37
C LEU A 126 -3.49 -25.10 -1.38
N PRO A 127 -3.24 -24.71 -2.65
CA PRO A 127 -2.56 -25.58 -3.63
C PRO A 127 -1.08 -25.88 -3.30
N PHE A 128 -0.43 -25.06 -2.49
CA PHE A 128 0.97 -25.20 -2.06
C PHE A 128 1.09 -25.97 -0.71
N GLY A 129 0.01 -26.63 -0.27
CA GLY A 129 -0.05 -27.37 0.99
C GLY A 129 -0.73 -26.62 2.13
N ASP A 130 -0.61 -27.16 3.35
CA ASP A 130 -1.36 -26.71 4.52
C ASP A 130 -1.05 -25.27 4.94
N TYR A 131 -2.02 -24.68 5.65
CA TYR A 131 -1.88 -23.35 6.24
C TYR A 131 -0.98 -23.41 7.47
N ASP A 132 -0.05 -22.46 7.58
CA ASP A 132 0.79 -22.29 8.75
C ASP A 132 0.69 -20.85 9.28
N LEU A 133 0.39 -20.73 10.58
CA LEU A 133 0.31 -19.43 11.25
C LEU A 133 1.68 -18.74 11.29
N SER A 134 2.77 -19.50 11.42
CA SER A 134 4.12 -18.93 11.48
C SER A 134 4.52 -18.30 10.14
N GLU A 135 4.19 -18.98 9.04
CA GLU A 135 4.33 -18.48 7.68
C GLU A 135 3.49 -17.22 7.44
N LEU A 136 2.20 -17.24 7.84
CA LEU A 136 1.31 -16.08 7.70
C LEU A 136 1.84 -14.85 8.45
N LEU A 137 2.32 -15.02 9.69
CA LEU A 137 2.89 -13.91 10.47
C LEU A 137 4.16 -13.35 9.81
N ASN A 138 5.03 -14.22 9.30
CA ASN A 138 6.23 -13.80 8.57
C ASN A 138 5.88 -13.02 7.29
N ILE A 139 4.91 -13.51 6.50
CA ILE A 139 4.40 -12.82 5.31
C ILE A 139 3.79 -11.47 5.69
N ALA A 140 2.96 -11.42 6.74
CA ALA A 140 2.30 -10.20 7.20
C ALA A 140 3.33 -9.13 7.61
N LEU A 141 4.42 -9.51 8.30
CA LEU A 141 5.50 -8.59 8.65
C LEU A 141 6.20 -8.03 7.42
N ARG A 142 6.58 -8.89 6.47
CA ARG A 142 7.21 -8.47 5.20
C ARG A 142 6.30 -7.53 4.42
N PHE A 143 5.03 -7.92 4.30
CA PHE A 143 4.00 -7.16 3.62
C PHE A 143 3.79 -5.79 4.26
N TYR A 144 3.79 -5.71 5.59
CA TYR A 144 3.57 -4.46 6.30
C TYR A 144 4.70 -3.46 6.08
N ILE A 145 5.96 -3.91 5.99
CA ILE A 145 7.10 -3.05 5.59
C ILE A 145 6.93 -2.52 4.17
N CYS A 146 6.51 -3.37 3.22
CA CYS A 146 6.22 -2.93 1.85
C CYS A 146 5.06 -1.91 1.83
N PHE A 147 4.00 -2.15 2.59
CA PHE A 147 2.88 -1.21 2.74
C PHE A 147 3.34 0.15 3.29
N ILE A 148 4.18 0.16 4.34
CA ILE A 148 4.76 1.41 4.89
C ILE A 148 5.59 2.16 3.84
N MET A 149 6.41 1.46 3.06
CA MET A 149 7.18 2.06 1.97
C MET A 149 6.27 2.77 0.96
N PHE A 150 5.21 2.12 0.50
CA PHE A 150 4.27 2.73 -0.43
C PHE A 150 3.43 3.83 0.22
N CYS A 151 3.11 3.74 1.52
CA CYS A 151 2.47 4.83 2.25
C CYS A 151 3.37 6.07 2.30
N ALA A 152 4.68 5.91 2.43
CA ALA A 152 5.61 7.04 2.35
C ALA A 152 5.59 7.68 0.95
N ILE A 153 5.66 6.88 -0.11
CA ILE A 153 5.56 7.38 -1.50
C ILE A 153 4.22 8.10 -1.71
N GLY A 154 3.12 7.47 -1.32
CA GLY A 154 1.78 8.03 -1.43
C GLY A 154 1.60 9.32 -0.61
N ALA A 155 2.19 9.41 0.57
CA ALA A 155 2.18 10.62 1.39
C ALA A 155 2.89 11.79 0.67
N VAL A 156 3.98 11.53 -0.06
CA VAL A 156 4.63 12.55 -0.91
C VAL A 156 3.68 13.03 -2.01
N PHE A 157 2.97 12.12 -2.70
CA PHE A 157 1.96 12.50 -3.69
C PHE A 157 0.84 13.36 -3.09
N SER A 158 0.41 13.06 -1.86
CA SER A 158 -0.65 13.82 -1.17
C SER A 158 -0.28 15.29 -0.91
N LEU A 159 1.02 15.61 -0.89
CA LEU A 159 1.54 16.97 -0.70
C LEU A 159 1.55 17.81 -1.98
N LEU A 160 1.31 17.21 -3.16
CA LEU A 160 1.32 17.93 -4.43
C LEU A 160 0.06 18.82 -4.61
N PRO A 161 0.16 19.98 -5.30
CA PRO A 161 -0.96 20.88 -5.61
C PRO A 161 -1.97 20.35 -6.65
N ILE A 162 -2.20 19.05 -6.74
CA ILE A 162 -2.92 18.44 -7.87
C ILE A 162 -4.35 18.09 -7.50
N ASN A 163 -5.33 18.40 -8.35
CA ASN A 163 -6.74 18.07 -8.09
C ASN A 163 -6.96 16.54 -8.02
N PHE A 164 -8.16 16.13 -7.62
CA PHE A 164 -8.51 14.71 -7.45
C PHE A 164 -8.31 13.90 -8.74
N GLN A 165 -8.80 14.40 -9.88
CA GLN A 165 -8.70 13.71 -11.17
C GLN A 165 -7.25 13.52 -11.62
N ASN A 166 -6.44 14.58 -11.56
CA ASN A 166 -5.03 14.56 -11.93
C ASN A 166 -4.22 13.66 -10.99
N SER A 167 -4.61 13.59 -9.72
CA SER A 167 -4.00 12.67 -8.75
C SER A 167 -4.26 11.23 -9.11
N ASN A 168 -5.51 10.89 -9.47
CA ASN A 168 -5.85 9.54 -9.91
C ASN A 168 -5.02 9.14 -11.14
N THR A 169 -4.94 10.02 -12.14
CA THR A 169 -4.16 9.80 -13.35
C THR A 169 -2.67 9.62 -13.04
N LEU A 170 -2.10 10.50 -12.20
CA LEU A 170 -0.68 10.45 -11.85
C LEU A 170 -0.33 9.16 -11.09
N LEU A 171 -1.15 8.77 -10.11
CA LEU A 171 -0.97 7.52 -9.36
C LEU A 171 -1.12 6.30 -10.27
N SER A 172 -2.04 6.34 -11.24
CA SER A 172 -2.22 5.27 -12.23
C SER A 172 -1.02 5.16 -13.17
N ILE A 173 -0.50 6.28 -13.69
CA ILE A 173 0.73 6.30 -14.50
C ILE A 173 1.89 5.73 -13.69
N PHE A 174 2.07 6.19 -12.45
CA PHE A 174 3.13 5.71 -11.57
C PHE A 174 3.03 4.20 -11.31
N SER A 175 1.84 3.70 -10.96
CA SER A 175 1.57 2.27 -10.78
C SER A 175 1.85 1.46 -12.04
N PHE A 176 1.45 1.98 -13.20
CA PHE A 176 1.65 1.30 -14.48
C PHE A 176 3.13 1.25 -14.88
N CYS A 177 3.88 2.34 -14.69
CA CYS A 177 5.32 2.36 -14.91
C CYS A 177 6.05 1.34 -14.02
N MET A 178 5.69 1.23 -12.74
CA MET A 178 6.26 0.23 -11.83
C MET A 178 5.98 -1.20 -12.31
N LEU A 179 4.75 -1.48 -12.79
CA LEU A 179 4.36 -2.79 -13.31
C LEU A 179 5.14 -3.15 -14.58
N ILE A 180 5.18 -2.24 -15.57
CA ILE A 180 5.91 -2.48 -16.83
C ILE A 180 7.39 -2.74 -16.56
N LEU A 181 8.05 -1.91 -15.75
CA LEU A 181 9.47 -2.09 -15.45
C LEU A 181 9.73 -3.43 -14.75
N GLY A 182 8.82 -3.84 -13.85
CA GLY A 182 8.89 -5.15 -13.19
C GLY A 182 8.77 -6.32 -14.17
N VAL A 183 7.80 -6.26 -15.09
CA VAL A 183 7.58 -7.31 -16.11
C VAL A 183 8.72 -7.36 -17.13
N MET A 184 9.21 -6.20 -17.58
CA MET A 184 10.30 -6.11 -18.56
C MET A 184 11.60 -6.74 -18.04
N SER A 185 11.98 -6.42 -16.80
CA SER A 185 13.19 -6.97 -16.18
C SER A 185 13.10 -8.48 -15.96
N ALA A 186 11.90 -9.02 -15.72
CA ALA A 186 11.69 -10.46 -15.63
C ALA A 186 11.77 -11.19 -16.99
N SER A 187 11.52 -10.47 -18.09
CA SER A 187 11.41 -11.07 -19.44
C SER A 187 12.72 -11.08 -20.22
N ARG A 188 13.58 -10.07 -20.05
CA ARG A 188 14.87 -9.95 -20.76
C ARG A 188 15.91 -9.24 -19.89
N SER A 189 17.10 -9.83 -19.77
CA SER A 189 18.25 -9.16 -19.15
C SER A 189 18.76 -8.06 -20.09
N ASN A 190 18.65 -6.81 -19.67
CA ASN A 190 19.21 -5.67 -20.39
C ASN A 190 19.74 -4.67 -19.36
N PRO A 191 21.01 -4.24 -19.46
CA PRO A 191 21.65 -3.40 -18.45
C PRO A 191 20.89 -2.09 -18.18
N ILE A 192 20.22 -1.52 -19.18
CA ILE A 192 19.43 -0.29 -19.01
C ILE A 192 18.15 -0.57 -18.22
N THR A 193 17.43 -1.63 -18.57
CA THR A 193 16.19 -2.00 -17.84
C THR A 193 16.50 -2.45 -16.43
N ASP A 194 17.61 -3.15 -16.23
CA ASP A 194 18.05 -3.63 -14.93
C ASP A 194 18.45 -2.45 -14.03
N ALA A 195 19.17 -1.46 -14.57
CA ALA A 195 19.49 -0.22 -13.85
C ALA A 195 18.23 0.58 -13.48
N LEU A 196 17.27 0.72 -14.39
CA LEU A 196 15.99 1.39 -14.10
C LEU A 196 15.18 0.63 -13.06
N ASN A 197 15.24 -0.70 -13.06
CA ASN A 197 14.49 -1.53 -12.13
C ASN A 197 15.04 -1.48 -10.70
N LEU A 198 16.31 -1.08 -10.50
CA LEU A 198 16.85 -0.78 -9.16
C LEU A 198 16.09 0.35 -8.46
N ALA A 199 15.57 1.32 -9.22
CA ALA A 199 14.79 2.43 -8.70
C ALA A 199 13.30 2.10 -8.56
N ASN A 200 12.84 0.95 -9.07
CA ASN A 200 11.44 0.56 -9.06
C ASN A 200 11.02 0.07 -7.65
N PRO A 201 10.14 0.81 -6.93
CA PRO A 201 9.74 0.42 -5.59
C PRO A 201 8.99 -0.92 -5.57
N LEU A 202 8.32 -1.30 -6.66
CA LEU A 202 7.61 -2.58 -6.76
C LEU A 202 8.58 -3.78 -6.76
N THR A 203 9.70 -3.66 -7.47
CA THR A 203 10.76 -4.67 -7.49
C THR A 203 11.47 -4.77 -6.15
N LEU A 204 11.68 -3.62 -5.50
CA LEU A 204 12.23 -3.60 -4.14
C LEU A 204 11.29 -4.32 -3.16
N ALA A 205 9.98 -4.04 -3.23
CA ALA A 205 8.98 -4.71 -2.41
C ALA A 205 8.93 -6.22 -2.67
N SER A 206 8.96 -6.66 -3.94
CA SER A 206 8.96 -8.09 -4.26
C SER A 206 10.20 -8.79 -3.72
N ARG A 207 11.37 -8.13 -3.78
CA ARG A 207 12.62 -8.64 -3.20
C ARG A 207 12.54 -8.78 -1.67
N ILE A 208 11.93 -7.82 -0.97
CA ILE A 208 11.70 -7.91 0.48
C ILE A 208 10.75 -9.06 0.81
N MET A 209 9.68 -9.22 0.03
CA MET A 209 8.74 -10.34 0.21
C MET A 209 9.42 -11.69 0.04
N GLU A 210 10.25 -11.85 -0.99
CA GLU A 210 10.96 -13.09 -1.30
C GLU A 210 12.08 -13.40 -0.29
N GLN A 211 13.05 -12.48 -0.17
CA GLN A 211 14.30 -12.70 0.60
C GLN A 211 14.14 -12.46 2.11
N GLY A 212 13.05 -11.82 2.52
CA GLY A 212 12.74 -11.50 3.91
C GLY A 212 13.41 -10.23 4.44
N LEU A 213 13.04 -9.86 5.67
CA LEU A 213 13.49 -8.64 6.34
C LEU A 213 14.96 -8.72 6.78
N GLU A 214 15.41 -9.89 7.24
CA GLU A 214 16.78 -10.09 7.73
C GLU A 214 17.83 -9.88 6.63
N SER A 215 17.56 -10.37 5.42
CA SER A 215 18.42 -10.18 4.25
C SER A 215 18.43 -8.72 3.76
N ASN A 216 17.40 -7.94 4.10
CA ASN A 216 17.19 -6.58 3.63
C ASN A 216 17.21 -5.54 4.77
N LYS A 217 17.88 -5.82 5.90
CA LYS A 217 17.90 -4.97 7.11
C LYS A 217 18.11 -3.48 6.84
N LEU A 218 19.14 -3.14 6.06
CA LEU A 218 19.46 -1.74 5.73
C LEU A 218 18.29 -1.07 4.99
N ILE A 219 17.71 -1.75 4.01
CA ILE A 219 16.56 -1.24 3.24
C ILE A 219 15.33 -1.10 4.15
N THR A 220 15.04 -2.10 4.98
CA THR A 220 13.91 -2.06 5.93
C THR A 220 14.05 -0.90 6.91
N THR A 221 15.23 -0.68 7.49
CA THR A 221 15.47 0.45 8.40
C THR A 221 15.32 1.80 7.69
N ALA A 222 15.83 1.93 6.46
CA ALA A 222 15.68 3.12 5.64
C ALA A 222 14.20 3.42 5.33
N ILE A 223 13.40 2.40 5.00
CA ILE A 223 11.95 2.53 4.77
C ILE A 223 11.25 3.10 6.01
N ILE A 224 11.54 2.57 7.20
CA ILE A 224 10.91 3.02 8.45
C ILE A 224 11.29 4.47 8.75
N LEU A 225 12.57 4.82 8.65
CA LEU A 225 13.05 6.18 8.88
C LEU A 225 12.43 7.17 7.87
N LEU A 226 12.41 6.80 6.59
CA LEU A 226 11.85 7.62 5.54
C LEU A 226 10.33 7.81 5.74
N PHE A 227 9.62 6.77 6.16
CA PHE A 227 8.20 6.88 6.49
C PHE A 227 7.96 7.85 7.65
N ILE A 228 8.74 7.78 8.74
CA ILE A 228 8.62 8.71 9.88
C ILE A 228 8.87 10.15 9.42
N LEU A 229 9.92 10.38 8.63
CA LEU A 229 10.25 11.71 8.10
C LEU A 229 9.16 12.25 7.19
N VAL A 230 8.65 11.44 6.26
CA VAL A 230 7.59 11.83 5.35
C VAL A 230 6.29 12.08 6.11
N LEU A 231 5.92 11.22 7.06
CA LEU A 231 4.71 11.41 7.87
C LEU A 231 4.79 12.70 8.69
N HIS A 232 5.96 13.03 9.25
CA HIS A 232 6.19 14.30 9.93
C HIS A 232 6.04 15.50 8.97
N LYS A 233 6.60 15.41 7.76
CA LYS A 233 6.42 16.44 6.72
C LYS A 233 4.97 16.56 6.30
N THR A 234 4.26 15.46 6.12
CA THR A 234 2.81 15.43 5.81
C THR A 234 2.01 16.09 6.91
N PHE A 235 2.29 15.79 8.18
CA PHE A 235 1.64 16.47 9.30
C PHE A 235 1.86 17.99 9.28
N LYS A 236 3.09 18.45 9.03
CA LYS A 236 3.44 19.87 9.01
C LYS A 236 2.84 20.61 7.82
N TYR A 237 2.88 20.00 6.64
CA TYR A 237 2.54 20.63 5.35
C TYR A 237 1.22 20.12 4.76
N LEU A 238 0.40 19.40 5.53
CA LEU A 238 -0.90 18.91 5.07
C LEU A 238 -1.71 20.09 4.55
N ARG A 239 -1.99 20.07 3.24
CA ARG A 239 -2.78 21.08 2.56
C ARG A 239 -4.22 20.97 3.02
N ILE A 240 -4.76 22.10 3.42
CA ILE A 240 -6.10 22.21 3.97
C ILE A 240 -7.10 22.63 2.89
N ASN A 241 -6.68 23.51 1.99
CA ASN A 241 -7.54 24.07 0.96
C ASN A 241 -7.62 23.14 -0.27
N PRO A 242 -8.81 23.00 -0.87
CA PRO A 242 -8.93 22.32 -2.15
C PRO A 242 -8.26 23.15 -3.25
N VAL A 243 -7.79 22.50 -4.32
CA VAL A 243 -7.03 23.18 -5.38
C VAL A 243 -7.88 24.20 -6.15
N TRP A 244 -9.20 24.04 -6.16
CA TRP A 244 -10.14 24.99 -6.80
C TRP A 244 -10.51 26.20 -5.93
N SER A 245 -10.20 26.20 -4.64
CA SER A 245 -10.36 27.37 -3.75
C SER A 245 -9.22 28.34 -4.02
N ARG A 246 -9.43 29.31 -4.93
CA ARG A 246 -8.47 30.39 -5.25
C ARG A 246 -8.29 31.45 -4.13
N TYR A 247 -8.67 31.14 -2.90
CA TYR A 247 -8.66 32.04 -1.74
C TYR A 247 -8.06 31.35 -0.52
#